data_AF-A0A6L9QBX6-F1
#
_entry.id   AF-A0A6L9QBX6-F1
#
_cell.length_a   1.000
_cell.length_b   1.000
_cell.length_c   1.000
_cell.angle_alpha   90.00
_cell.angle_beta   90.00
_cell.angle_gamma   90.00
#
_symmetry.space_group_name_H-M   'P 1'
#
loop_
_entity.id
_entity.type
_entity.pdbx_description
1 polymer ?
#
loop_
_entity_poly.entity_id
_entity_poly.type
_entity_poly.pdbx_seq_one_letter_code
_entity_poly.pdbx_strand_id
1 'polypeptide(L)'
;AERAGRDASALRFACRAAVRIRPAGASGAERRPLTGSFEEIRGDLEALAGQGVTEVFVDLNFDREITGPDADPEASMDRAMAALEAFAPR
;
A
#
# COMPACT_ATOMS: atom_id res chain seq x y z
N ALA A 1 23.96 10.54 1.39
CA ALA A 1 23.85 11.54 0.31
C ALA A 1 24.86 12.66 0.52
N GLU A 2 24.81 13.34 1.67
CA GLU A 2 25.67 14.47 2.02
C GLU A 2 27.17 14.13 2.01
N ARG A 3 27.55 12.95 2.53
CA ARG A 3 28.95 12.44 2.43
C ARG A 3 29.48 12.31 1.00
N ALA A 4 28.59 12.28 0.01
CA ALA A 4 28.91 12.27 -1.42
C ALA A 4 28.62 13.61 -2.11
N GLY A 5 28.39 14.69 -1.36
CA GLY A 5 28.05 16.02 -1.88
C GLY A 5 26.66 16.10 -2.52
N ARG A 6 25.78 15.12 -2.26
CA ARG A 6 24.42 15.08 -2.82
C ARG A 6 23.42 15.64 -1.81
N ASP A 7 22.52 16.49 -2.29
CA ASP A 7 21.35 16.94 -1.55
C ASP A 7 20.43 15.74 -1.25
N ALA A 8 20.28 15.42 0.04
CA ALA A 8 19.43 14.33 0.49
C ALA A 8 17.95 14.62 0.25
N SER A 9 17.54 15.89 0.31
CA SER A 9 16.14 16.31 0.15
C SER A 9 15.65 16.23 -1.30
N ALA A 10 16.59 16.24 -2.26
CA ALA A 10 16.29 16.02 -3.67
C ALA A 10 16.16 14.54 -4.06
N LEU A 11 16.41 13.61 -3.13
CA LEU A 11 16.29 12.18 -3.40
C LEU A 11 14.84 11.72 -3.34
N ARG A 12 14.48 10.84 -4.29
CA ARG A 12 13.19 10.17 -4.33
C ARG A 12 13.35 8.69 -4.07
N PHE A 13 12.50 8.16 -3.19
CA PHE A 13 12.44 6.77 -2.78
C PHE A 13 11.08 6.22 -3.18
N ALA A 14 11.06 5.53 -4.31
CA ALA A 14 9.88 4.85 -4.83
C ALA A 14 9.75 3.44 -4.25
N CYS A 15 8.57 3.08 -3.77
CA CYS A 15 8.27 1.74 -3.26
C CYS A 15 6.98 1.18 -3.90
N ARG A 16 6.95 -0.13 -4.09
CA ARG A 16 5.74 -0.86 -4.50
C ARG A 16 5.09 -1.43 -3.26
N ALA A 17 3.91 -0.93 -2.90
CA ALA A 17 3.15 -1.39 -1.75
C ALA A 17 2.26 -2.57 -2.17
N ALA A 18 2.67 -3.78 -1.81
CA ALA A 18 1.89 -5.00 -2.02
C ALA A 18 0.71 -5.03 -1.03
N VAL A 19 -0.40 -4.42 -1.43
CA VAL A 19 -1.58 -4.22 -0.58
C VAL A 19 -2.49 -5.44 -0.62
N ARG A 20 -3.07 -5.80 0.52
CA ARG A 20 -4.09 -6.84 0.66
C ARG A 20 -5.27 -6.32 1.47
N ILE A 21 -6.42 -6.17 0.82
CA ILE A 21 -7.59 -5.54 1.46
C ILE A 21 -8.38 -6.61 2.20
N ARG A 22 -8.54 -6.46 3.51
CA ARG A 22 -9.28 -7.38 4.39
C ARG A 22 -10.20 -6.58 5.31
N PRO A 23 -11.27 -7.20 5.85
CA PRO A 23 -12.00 -6.59 6.96
C PRO A 23 -11.05 -6.22 8.10
N ALA A 24 -11.36 -5.13 8.82
CA ALA A 24 -10.65 -4.78 10.03
C ALA A 24 -10.77 -5.92 11.07
N GLY A 25 -9.74 -6.14 11.88
CA GLY A 25 -9.85 -7.11 12.97
C GLY A 25 -8.53 -7.69 13.51
N ALA A 26 -7.45 -7.65 12.73
CA ALA A 26 -6.11 -7.95 13.25
C ALA A 26 -5.47 -6.64 13.73
N SER A 27 -5.06 -6.57 14.99
CA SER A 27 -4.49 -5.34 15.58
C SER A 27 -3.06 -5.56 16.06
N GLY A 28 -2.26 -4.49 16.10
CA GLY A 28 -0.90 -4.52 16.65
C GLY A 28 0.06 -5.42 15.85
N ALA A 29 0.94 -6.14 16.57
CA ALA A 29 2.00 -6.95 15.97
C ALA A 29 1.50 -8.15 15.15
N GLU A 30 0.23 -8.54 15.30
CA GLU A 30 -0.37 -9.65 14.57
C GLU A 30 -0.80 -9.26 13.15
N ARG A 31 -1.02 -7.96 12.89
CA ARG A 31 -1.40 -7.47 11.57
C ARG A 31 -0.16 -7.30 10.71
N ARG A 32 -0.14 -7.99 9.56
CA ARG A 32 0.89 -7.78 8.54
C ARG A 32 0.76 -6.37 7.94
N PRO A 33 1.86 -5.59 7.81
CA PRO A 33 1.82 -4.29 7.12
C PRO A 33 1.24 -4.40 5.71
N LEU A 34 0.56 -3.33 5.28
CA LEU A 34 -0.14 -3.23 4.00
C LEU A 34 -1.25 -4.28 3.83
N THR A 35 -1.71 -4.89 4.91
CA THR A 35 -2.83 -5.84 4.93
C THR A 35 -3.89 -5.40 5.93
N GLY A 36 -5.15 -5.25 5.52
CA GLY A 36 -6.23 -4.81 6.40
C GLY A 36 -7.26 -3.94 5.68
N SER A 37 -8.01 -3.17 6.46
CA SER A 37 -8.95 -2.17 5.95
C SER A 37 -8.22 -1.01 5.27
N PHE A 38 -8.95 -0.20 4.49
CA PHE A 38 -8.38 0.98 3.83
C PHE A 38 -7.76 1.97 4.81
N GLU A 39 -8.33 2.11 6.01
CA GLU A 39 -7.80 3.01 7.04
C GLU A 39 -6.48 2.50 7.62
N GLU A 40 -6.40 1.20 7.94
CA GLU A 40 -5.17 0.58 8.43
C GLU A 40 -4.05 0.65 7.39
N ILE A 41 -4.37 0.38 6.12
CA ILE A 41 -3.41 0.48 5.03
C ILE A 41 -2.95 1.93 4.84
N ARG A 42 -3.86 2.92 4.97
CA ARG A 42 -3.47 4.34 4.89
C ARG A 42 -2.49 4.72 6.00
N GLY A 43 -2.72 4.24 7.22
CA GLY A 43 -1.78 4.41 8.32
C GLY A 43 -0.39 3.79 8.04
N ASP A 44 -0.36 2.63 7.37
CA ASP A 44 0.91 2.03 6.93
C ASP A 44 1.63 2.87 5.87
N LEU A 45 0.89 3.44 4.92
CA LEU A 45 1.45 4.32 3.89
C LEU A 45 2.01 5.61 4.51
N GLU A 46 1.32 6.18 5.50
CA GLU A 46 1.82 7.32 6.27
C GLU A 46 3.08 6.96 7.07
N ALA A 47 3.13 5.76 7.66
CA ALA A 47 4.32 5.26 8.35
C ALA A 47 5.51 5.06 7.39
N LEU A 48 5.28 4.62 6.15
CA LEU A 48 6.30 4.55 5.11
C LEU A 48 6.81 5.94 4.72
N ALA A 49 5.90 6.90 4.55
CA ALA A 49 6.26 8.29 4.27
C ALA A 49 7.12 8.88 5.40
N GLY A 50 6.76 8.61 6.67
CA GLY A 50 7.55 9.01 7.84
C GLY A 50 8.95 8.39 7.91
N GLN A 51 9.20 7.30 7.17
CA GLN A 51 10.52 6.67 7.03
C GLN A 51 11.33 7.20 5.84
N GLY A 52 10.79 8.15 5.07
CA GLY A 52 11.46 8.77 3.93
C GLY A 52 11.10 8.18 2.57
N VAL A 53 10.08 7.32 2.49
CA VAL A 53 9.50 6.91 1.19
C VAL A 53 8.77 8.12 0.59
N THR A 54 9.11 8.49 -0.65
CA THR A 54 8.56 9.69 -1.30
C THR A 54 7.49 9.36 -2.34
N GLU A 55 7.54 8.17 -2.94
CA GLU A 55 6.51 7.68 -3.85
C GLU A 55 6.09 6.25 -3.49
N VAL A 56 4.79 5.98 -3.56
CA VAL A 56 4.25 4.63 -3.43
C VAL A 56 3.39 4.27 -4.63
N PHE A 57 3.64 3.10 -5.19
CA PHE A 57 2.76 2.44 -6.14
C PHE A 57 1.93 1.40 -5.39
N VAL A 58 0.64 1.68 -5.18
CA VAL A 58 -0.30 0.72 -4.61
C VAL A 58 -0.51 -0.41 -5.61
N ASP A 59 -0.27 -1.64 -5.17
CA ASP A 59 -0.31 -2.80 -6.02
C ASP A 59 -1.12 -3.95 -5.39
N LEU A 60 -2.19 -4.32 -6.08
CA LEU A 60 -3.10 -5.38 -5.70
C LEU A 60 -2.73 -6.74 -6.29
N ASN A 61 -1.70 -6.81 -7.15
CA ASN A 61 -1.34 -8.05 -7.85
C ASN A 61 -0.90 -9.19 -6.92
N PHE A 62 -0.49 -8.88 -5.68
CA PHE A 62 -0.05 -9.84 -4.67
C PHE A 62 -1.17 -10.28 -3.70
N ASP A 63 -2.41 -9.87 -3.96
CA ASP A 63 -3.57 -10.32 -3.23
C ASP A 63 -4.21 -11.52 -3.94
N ARG A 64 -4.13 -12.70 -3.31
CA ARG A 64 -4.71 -13.93 -3.87
C ARG A 64 -6.23 -13.89 -3.97
N GLU A 65 -6.91 -13.01 -3.23
CA GLU A 65 -8.36 -12.80 -3.37
C GLU A 65 -8.72 -11.89 -4.55
N ILE A 66 -7.72 -11.36 -5.26
CA ILE A 66 -7.88 -10.53 -6.47
C ILE A 66 -7.29 -11.23 -7.70
N THR A 67 -6.07 -11.79 -7.59
CA THR A 67 -5.36 -12.38 -8.73
C THR A 67 -5.30 -13.91 -8.72
N GLY A 68 -5.94 -14.55 -7.74
CA GLY A 68 -5.97 -16.00 -7.62
C GLY A 68 -6.77 -16.67 -8.75
N PRO A 69 -6.51 -17.97 -9.03
CA PRO A 69 -7.23 -18.71 -10.07
C PRO A 69 -8.74 -18.84 -9.81
N ASP A 70 -9.12 -18.80 -8.53
CA ASP A 70 -10.51 -18.91 -8.07
C ASP A 70 -11.11 -17.55 -7.68
N ALA A 71 -10.41 -16.44 -7.95
CA ALA A 71 -10.90 -15.11 -7.64
C ALA A 71 -12.03 -14.73 -8.59
N ASP A 72 -13.12 -14.21 -8.02
CA ASP A 72 -14.24 -13.70 -8.82
C ASP A 72 -13.82 -12.41 -9.57
N PRO A 73 -13.93 -12.35 -10.91
CA PRO A 73 -13.44 -11.21 -11.69
C PRO A 73 -14.17 -9.90 -11.39
N GLU A 74 -15.48 -9.94 -11.14
CA GLU A 74 -16.29 -8.75 -10.88
C GLU A 74 -15.96 -8.18 -9.50
N ALA A 75 -15.97 -9.03 -8.46
CA ALA A 75 -15.57 -8.64 -7.12
C ALA A 75 -14.10 -8.16 -7.05
N SER A 76 -13.23 -8.72 -7.88
CA SER A 76 -11.84 -8.26 -8.02
C SER A 76 -11.75 -6.85 -8.58
N MET A 77 -12.52 -6.55 -9.64
CA MET A 77 -12.59 -5.22 -10.22
C MET A 77 -13.21 -4.20 -9.26
N ASP A 78 -14.31 -4.55 -8.59
CA ASP A 78 -14.95 -3.68 -7.59
C ASP A 78 -13.97 -3.31 -6.47
N ARG A 79 -13.23 -4.28 -5.95
CA ARG A 79 -12.21 -4.06 -4.93
C ARG A 79 -11.08 -3.17 -5.45
N ALA A 80 -10.64 -3.36 -6.70
CA ALA A 80 -9.61 -2.53 -7.31
C ALA A 80 -10.08 -1.06 -7.49
N MET A 81 -11.32 -0.86 -7.94
CA MET A 81 -11.92 0.47 -8.08
C MET A 81 -12.09 1.16 -6.72
N ALA A 82 -12.55 0.43 -5.70
CA ALA A 82 -12.64 0.94 -4.34
C ALA A 82 -11.27 1.34 -3.77
N ALA A 83 -10.20 0.58 -4.08
CA ALA A 83 -8.85 0.91 -3.67
C ALA A 83 -8.32 2.18 -4.35
N LEU A 84 -8.60 2.35 -5.66
CA LEU A 84 -8.23 3.55 -6.40
C LEU A 84 -8.84 4.80 -5.77
N GLU A 85 -10.12 4.76 -5.42
CA GLU A 85 -10.81 5.86 -4.74
C GLU A 85 -10.24 6.08 -3.32
N ALA A 86 -10.10 5.02 -2.53
CA ALA A 86 -9.69 5.10 -1.14
C ALA A 86 -8.24 5.61 -0.93
N PHE A 87 -7.38 5.39 -1.93
CA PHE A 87 -5.97 5.79 -1.94
C PHE A 87 -5.64 6.88 -2.97
N ALA A 88 -6.66 7.52 -3.55
CA ALA A 88 -6.45 8.65 -4.45
C ALA A 88 -5.62 9.75 -3.74
N PRO A 89 -4.65 10.36 -4.44
CA PRO A 89 -3.94 11.52 -3.92
C PRO A 89 -4.95 12.63 -3.58
N ARG A 90 -4.72 13.32 -2.45
CA ARG A 90 -5.49 14.50 -2.04
C ARG A 90 -4.83 15.78 -2.52
#